data_AF-A0A6A9SIV5-F1
#
_entry.id   AF-A0A6A9SIV5-F1
#
_cell.length_a   1.000
_cell.length_b   1.000
_cell.length_c   1.000
_cell.angle_alpha   90.00
_cell.angle_beta   90.00
_cell.angle_gamma   90.00
#
_symmetry.space_group_name_H-M   'P 1'
#
loop_
_entity.id
_entity.type
_entity.pdbx_description
1 polymer ?
#
loop_
_entity_poly.entity_id
_entity_poly.type
_entity_poly.pdbx_seq_one_letter_code
_entity_poly.pdbx_strand_id
1 'polypeptide(L)'
;MSDTEKKIADTKGQFLQAVSQGQRLTDAEWRNCRIILTTERVALLGDDKRQISLTDIDRIADRFDVNQQSAGVSDYVALYVGEDVILVSASDHGTFETDFYRASLDGAIVLVQHPALKGGVVQSAEWTKGRLKVTDEALKLAMADGQAVVIDRADIGDLAVEEKQVSGEERTVIQVEHSEDDISVETHLAGEEFHATVLRTMLEESAEQNQADLDLSSTEKRVIMALHSGVSPFDIPNFVGIDVEKTEEIFDRLIELDVISVLRERTEVNLTTKGRRVAGERMGEQ
;
A
#
# COMPACT_ATOMS: atom_id res chain seq x y z
N MET A 1 -24.46 7.22 25.20
CA MET A 1 -24.18 6.60 23.89
C MET A 1 -25.42 6.85 23.07
N SER A 2 -25.34 7.60 21.97
CA SER A 2 -26.37 7.48 20.93
C SER A 2 -26.41 6.02 20.47
N ASP A 3 -27.55 5.51 20.04
CA ASP A 3 -27.71 4.11 19.58
C ASP A 3 -26.90 3.77 18.30
N THR A 4 -26.11 4.72 17.77
CA THR A 4 -25.34 4.61 16.53
C THR A 4 -23.86 4.29 16.72
N GLU A 5 -23.25 4.78 17.80
CA GLU A 5 -21.82 4.58 18.05
C GLU A 5 -21.55 3.15 18.54
N LYS A 6 -20.65 2.43 17.86
CA LYS A 6 -20.31 1.04 18.22
C LYS A 6 -18.87 0.96 18.70
N LYS A 7 -18.66 0.21 19.78
CA LYS A 7 -17.31 -0.13 20.26
C LYS A 7 -16.68 -1.16 19.33
N ILE A 8 -15.45 -0.89 18.92
CA ILE A 8 -14.65 -1.74 18.03
C ILE A 8 -13.58 -2.46 18.86
N ALA A 9 -12.74 -1.70 19.57
CA ALA A 9 -11.67 -2.25 20.39
C ALA A 9 -11.71 -1.74 21.85
N ASP A 10 -11.15 -2.54 22.75
CA ASP A 10 -11.08 -2.27 24.19
C ASP A 10 -9.86 -2.96 24.79
N THR A 11 -8.75 -2.24 24.85
CA THR A 11 -7.44 -2.82 25.16
C THR A 11 -6.66 -1.98 26.17
N LYS A 12 -5.59 -2.54 26.72
CA LYS A 12 -4.62 -1.80 27.52
C LYS A 12 -3.55 -1.24 26.59
N GLY A 13 -2.89 -0.18 27.02
CA GLY A 13 -1.82 0.42 26.27
C GLY A 13 -1.21 1.60 27.01
N GLN A 14 -0.51 2.41 26.24
CA GLN A 14 0.15 3.61 26.72
C GLN A 14 -0.13 4.74 25.74
N PHE A 15 -0.09 5.97 26.24
CA PHE A 15 -0.10 7.14 25.38
C PHE A 15 0.93 8.15 25.84
N LEU A 16 1.37 9.00 24.92
CA LEU A 16 2.31 10.07 25.18
C LEU A 16 1.84 11.33 24.44
N GLN A 17 1.77 12.47 25.14
CA GLN A 17 1.61 13.76 24.47
C GLN A 17 2.98 14.23 24.00
N ALA A 18 3.22 14.25 22.69
CA ALA A 18 4.50 14.67 22.14
C ALA A 18 4.54 16.18 21.87
N VAL A 19 3.42 16.76 21.45
CA VAL A 19 3.27 18.20 21.17
C VAL A 19 1.99 18.69 21.82
N SER A 20 2.02 19.78 22.56
CA SER A 20 0.82 20.44 23.09
C SER A 20 0.80 21.92 22.69
N GLN A 21 -0.30 22.38 22.10
CA GLN A 21 -0.47 23.76 21.61
C GLN A 21 0.70 24.18 20.70
N GLY A 22 1.09 23.27 19.79
CA GLY A 22 2.20 23.48 18.85
C GLY A 22 3.60 23.39 19.48
N GLN A 23 3.72 23.20 20.79
CA GLN A 23 5.01 23.13 21.48
C GLN A 23 5.39 21.67 21.78
N ARG A 24 6.56 21.25 21.28
CA ARG A 24 7.14 19.93 21.61
C ARG A 24 7.40 19.84 23.11
N LEU A 25 6.91 18.78 23.73
CA LEU A 25 7.14 18.50 25.15
C LEU A 25 8.46 17.75 25.31
N THR A 26 9.40 18.33 26.07
CA THR A 26 10.75 17.75 26.21
C THR A 26 10.82 16.60 27.20
N ASP A 27 9.98 16.64 28.24
CA ASP A 27 9.94 15.66 29.34
C ASP A 27 8.67 14.80 29.28
N ALA A 28 8.19 14.50 28.05
CA ALA A 28 7.00 13.69 27.85
C ALA A 28 7.26 12.21 28.16
N GLU A 29 6.45 11.65 29.05
CA GLU A 29 6.53 10.25 29.45
C GLU A 29 5.30 9.47 28.97
N TRP A 30 5.52 8.18 28.69
CA TRP A 30 4.47 7.23 28.37
C TRP A 30 3.61 6.96 29.61
N ARG A 31 2.30 7.11 29.47
CA ARG A 31 1.33 6.90 30.54
C ARG A 31 0.46 5.70 30.21
N ASN A 32 0.36 4.78 31.16
CA ASN A 32 -0.53 3.62 31.02
C ASN A 32 -1.98 4.07 30.94
N CYS A 33 -2.74 3.48 30.03
CA CYS A 33 -4.16 3.74 29.88
C CYS A 33 -4.91 2.51 29.37
N ARG A 34 -6.24 2.55 29.50
CA ARG A 34 -7.14 1.70 28.72
C ARG A 34 -7.58 2.49 27.48
N ILE A 35 -7.41 1.89 26.32
CA ILE A 35 -7.76 2.45 25.01
C ILE A 35 -9.09 1.85 24.59
N ILE A 36 -10.08 2.70 24.30
CA ILE A 36 -11.36 2.30 23.73
C ILE A 36 -11.50 2.96 22.38
N LEU A 37 -11.60 2.15 21.33
CA LEU A 37 -11.89 2.61 19.98
C LEU A 37 -13.35 2.34 19.66
N THR A 38 -14.02 3.34 19.10
CA THR A 38 -15.37 3.23 18.57
C THR A 38 -15.40 3.66 17.11
N THR A 39 -16.55 3.51 16.46
CA THR A 39 -16.81 4.03 15.11
C THR A 39 -16.74 5.57 15.02
N GLU A 40 -16.56 6.29 16.14
CA GLU A 40 -16.56 7.75 16.16
C GLU A 40 -15.32 8.35 16.86
N ARG A 41 -14.63 7.61 17.76
CA ARG A 41 -13.55 8.17 18.57
C ARG A 41 -12.58 7.14 19.14
N VAL A 42 -11.40 7.64 19.49
CA VAL A 42 -10.46 6.98 20.41
C VAL A 42 -10.57 7.63 21.79
N ALA A 43 -10.83 6.82 22.81
CA ALA A 43 -10.82 7.25 24.20
C ALA A 43 -9.64 6.63 24.96
N LEU A 44 -8.82 7.47 25.58
CA LEU A 44 -7.68 7.08 26.41
C LEU A 44 -8.06 7.31 27.87
N LEU A 45 -8.13 6.23 28.64
CA LEU A 45 -8.57 6.23 30.03
C LEU A 45 -7.39 5.87 30.94
N GLY A 46 -6.70 6.88 31.45
CA GLY A 46 -5.64 6.76 32.46
C GLY A 46 -6.03 7.49 33.74
N ASP A 47 -5.08 8.22 34.32
CA ASP A 47 -5.36 9.16 35.42
C ASP A 47 -6.33 10.27 34.98
N ASP A 48 -6.16 10.72 33.73
CA ASP A 48 -7.09 11.61 33.05
C ASP A 48 -7.83 10.86 31.93
N LYS A 49 -9.04 11.33 31.62
CA LYS A 49 -9.83 10.87 30.48
C LYS A 49 -9.61 11.80 29.29
N ARG A 50 -9.16 11.24 28.18
CA ARG A 50 -9.08 11.94 26.88
C ARG A 50 -9.95 11.25 25.84
N GLN A 51 -10.65 12.03 25.03
CA GLN A 51 -11.44 11.54 23.89
C GLN A 51 -11.08 12.35 22.66
N ILE A 52 -10.74 11.66 21.58
CA ILE A 52 -10.34 12.24 20.30
C ILE A 52 -11.37 11.74 19.28
N SER A 53 -12.13 12.66 18.65
CA SER A 53 -12.98 12.28 17.52
C SER A 53 -12.09 11.78 16.39
N LEU A 54 -12.49 10.72 15.70
CA LEU A 54 -11.73 10.25 14.53
C LEU A 54 -11.62 11.37 13.48
N THR A 55 -12.71 12.10 13.26
CA THR A 55 -12.78 13.21 12.29
C THR A 55 -11.93 14.41 12.65
N ASP A 56 -11.46 14.52 13.89
CA ASP A 56 -10.57 15.63 14.32
C ASP A 56 -9.09 15.29 14.10
N ILE A 57 -8.77 14.10 13.58
CA ILE A 57 -7.41 13.65 13.32
C ILE A 57 -7.01 14.11 11.92
N ASP A 58 -6.16 15.13 11.84
CA ASP A 58 -5.72 15.71 10.56
C ASP A 58 -4.69 14.83 9.85
N ARG A 59 -3.86 14.14 10.65
CA ARG A 59 -2.77 13.28 10.15
C ARG A 59 -2.53 12.10 11.06
N ILE A 60 -2.12 10.99 10.45
CA ILE A 60 -1.62 9.79 11.11
C ILE A 60 -0.19 9.54 10.62
N ALA A 61 0.69 9.05 11.50
CA ALA A 61 2.02 8.60 11.11
C ALA A 61 2.54 7.54 12.06
N ASP A 62 3.32 6.61 11.54
CA ASP A 62 3.87 5.49 12.33
C ASP A 62 5.18 5.88 13.03
N ARG A 63 5.69 7.07 12.71
CA ARG A 63 6.90 7.62 13.31
C ARG A 63 6.70 9.08 13.69
N PHE A 64 7.08 9.36 14.93
CA PHE A 64 7.30 10.70 15.44
C PHE A 64 8.71 10.76 16.01
N ASP A 65 9.45 11.82 15.73
CA ASP A 65 10.78 12.02 16.30
C ASP A 65 10.64 12.32 17.80
N VAL A 66 10.62 11.25 18.59
CA VAL A 66 10.55 11.28 20.05
C VAL A 66 11.94 11.44 20.63
N ASN A 67 12.03 12.22 21.72
CA ASN A 67 13.28 12.35 22.45
C ASN A 67 13.77 10.98 22.96
N GLN A 68 15.08 10.83 23.16
CA GLN A 68 15.70 9.55 23.58
C GLN A 68 15.10 8.95 24.86
N GLN A 69 14.50 9.76 25.74
CA GLN A 69 13.84 9.30 26.97
C GLN A 69 12.52 8.55 26.73
N SER A 70 11.91 8.73 25.55
CA SER A 70 10.62 8.14 25.19
C SER A 70 10.75 7.06 24.10
N ALA A 71 11.99 6.73 23.69
CA ALA A 71 12.32 5.77 22.63
C ALA A 71 12.15 4.29 23.03
N GLY A 72 11.68 4.00 24.25
CA GLY A 72 11.51 2.63 24.76
C GLY A 72 10.28 1.88 24.24
N VAL A 73 9.36 2.57 23.56
CA VAL A 73 8.18 1.98 22.91
C VAL A 73 8.39 2.08 21.41
N SER A 74 8.50 0.94 20.73
CA SER A 74 8.77 0.89 19.29
C SER A 74 7.51 1.05 18.44
N ASP A 75 6.38 0.55 18.93
CA ASP A 75 5.17 0.39 18.12
C ASP A 75 4.09 1.34 18.64
N TYR A 76 3.80 2.40 17.88
CA TYR A 76 2.77 3.37 18.20
C TYR A 76 2.26 4.05 16.93
N VAL A 77 1.04 4.58 17.03
CA VAL A 77 0.46 5.47 16.03
C VAL A 77 0.51 6.91 16.54
N ALA A 78 1.00 7.84 15.71
CA ALA A 78 0.99 9.26 16.00
C ALA A 78 -0.27 9.91 15.44
N LEU A 79 -1.12 10.41 16.34
CA LEU A 79 -2.35 11.12 16.00
C LEU A 79 -2.11 12.63 16.09
N TYR A 80 -2.22 13.31 14.96
CA TYR A 80 -2.17 14.78 14.88
C TYR A 80 -3.60 15.33 14.99
N VAL A 81 -3.83 16.19 15.98
CA VAL A 81 -5.15 16.76 16.28
C VAL A 81 -4.98 18.26 16.46
N GLY A 82 -5.25 19.03 15.41
CA GLY A 82 -4.88 20.44 15.31
C GLY A 82 -3.38 20.64 15.50
N GLU A 83 -3.01 21.38 16.55
CA GLU A 83 -1.59 21.64 16.88
C GLU A 83 -0.99 20.60 17.84
N ASP A 84 -1.77 19.61 18.27
CA ASP A 84 -1.36 18.59 19.22
C ASP A 84 -0.91 17.31 18.52
N VAL A 85 0.03 16.59 19.13
CA VAL A 85 0.44 15.25 18.70
C VAL A 85 0.39 14.30 19.87
N ILE A 86 -0.37 13.21 19.70
CA ILE A 86 -0.58 12.18 20.70
C ILE A 86 -0.13 10.85 20.10
N LEU A 87 0.84 10.21 20.75
CA LEU A 87 1.27 8.87 20.39
C LEU A 87 0.46 7.86 21.19
N VAL A 88 -0.04 6.82 20.52
CA VAL A 88 -0.86 5.77 21.13
C VAL A 88 -0.26 4.42 20.80
N SER A 89 0.10 3.66 21.84
CA SER A 89 0.62 2.31 21.73
C SER A 89 -0.33 1.35 22.44
N ALA A 90 -0.84 0.35 21.72
CA ALA A 90 -1.72 -0.67 22.29
C ALA A 90 -0.91 -1.94 22.60
N SER A 91 -1.33 -2.73 23.60
CA SER A 91 -0.66 -3.99 23.94
C SER A 91 -0.65 -5.01 22.79
N ASP A 92 -1.62 -4.90 21.87
CA ASP A 92 -1.67 -5.61 20.59
C ASP A 92 -1.80 -4.52 19.50
N HIS A 93 -0.65 -3.98 19.09
CA HIS A 93 -0.61 -2.75 18.30
C HIS A 93 -1.13 -2.95 16.87
N GLY A 94 -0.66 -3.98 16.16
CA GLY A 94 -1.11 -4.25 14.79
C GLY A 94 -2.62 -4.54 14.69
N THR A 95 -3.20 -5.24 15.67
CA THR A 95 -4.66 -5.43 15.73
C THR A 95 -5.38 -4.11 15.97
N PHE A 96 -4.88 -3.28 16.89
CA PHE A 96 -5.47 -1.96 17.18
C PHE A 96 -5.42 -1.03 15.97
N GLU A 97 -4.30 -1.01 15.24
CA GLU A 97 -4.09 -0.23 14.03
C GLU A 97 -5.06 -0.65 12.92
N THR A 98 -5.19 -1.96 12.67
CA THR A 98 -6.17 -2.46 11.69
C THR A 98 -7.60 -2.12 12.10
N ASP A 99 -7.94 -2.22 13.39
CA ASP A 99 -9.23 -1.79 13.91
C ASP A 99 -9.44 -0.28 13.78
N PHE A 100 -8.39 0.53 13.91
CA PHE A 100 -8.43 1.97 13.69
C PHE A 100 -8.73 2.30 12.22
N TYR A 101 -8.09 1.62 11.26
CA TYR A 101 -8.40 1.75 9.84
C TYR A 101 -9.87 1.39 9.55
N ARG A 102 -10.36 0.27 10.12
CA ARG A 102 -11.77 -0.13 10.01
C ARG A 102 -12.71 0.91 10.59
N ALA A 103 -12.42 1.43 11.77
CA ALA A 103 -13.24 2.46 12.42
C ALA A 103 -13.37 3.72 11.57
N SER A 104 -12.30 4.06 10.86
CA SER A 104 -12.18 5.29 10.08
C SER A 104 -12.73 5.15 8.66
N LEU A 105 -12.64 3.96 8.05
CA LEU A 105 -12.90 3.78 6.62
C LEU A 105 -14.11 2.88 6.32
N ASP A 106 -14.55 2.01 7.23
CA ASP A 106 -15.63 1.07 6.91
C ASP A 106 -16.94 1.80 6.60
N GLY A 107 -17.47 1.57 5.40
CA GLY A 107 -18.71 2.18 4.93
C GLY A 107 -18.55 3.61 4.40
N ALA A 108 -17.37 4.21 4.53
CA ALA A 108 -17.06 5.51 3.92
C ALA A 108 -17.20 5.42 2.40
N ILE A 109 -17.65 6.53 1.80
CA ILE A 109 -17.86 6.64 0.36
C ILE A 109 -16.77 7.55 -0.20
N VAL A 110 -16.02 7.02 -1.16
CA VAL A 110 -14.99 7.76 -1.90
C VAL A 110 -15.30 7.74 -3.38
N LEU A 111 -14.68 8.64 -4.14
CA LEU A 111 -14.63 8.59 -5.59
C LEU A 111 -13.48 7.67 -5.98
N VAL A 112 -13.75 6.80 -6.94
CA VAL A 112 -12.84 5.77 -7.41
C VAL A 112 -12.80 5.80 -8.93
N GLN A 113 -11.61 5.77 -9.51
CA GLN A 113 -11.39 5.51 -10.92
C GLN A 113 -10.53 4.26 -11.03
N HIS A 114 -11.11 3.18 -11.55
CA HIS A 114 -10.46 1.88 -11.62
C HIS A 114 -10.89 1.07 -12.86
N PRO A 115 -9.95 0.37 -13.52
CA PRO A 115 -8.52 0.68 -13.49
C PRO A 115 -8.29 2.04 -14.16
N ALA A 116 -7.44 2.89 -13.57
CA ALA A 116 -6.95 4.11 -14.23
C ALA A 116 -5.84 3.78 -15.22
N LEU A 117 -4.94 2.84 -14.85
CA LEU A 117 -3.96 2.22 -15.74
C LEU A 117 -4.07 0.69 -15.66
N LYS A 118 -3.76 0.00 -16.76
CA LYS A 118 -3.61 -1.47 -16.80
C LYS A 118 -2.42 -1.82 -17.71
N GLY A 119 -1.41 -2.47 -17.15
CA GLY A 119 -0.15 -2.81 -17.84
C GLY A 119 0.57 -1.58 -18.39
N GLY A 120 0.55 -0.46 -17.68
CA GLY A 120 1.13 0.82 -18.12
C GLY A 120 0.31 1.58 -19.17
N VAL A 121 -0.88 1.10 -19.56
CA VAL A 121 -1.77 1.77 -20.50
C VAL A 121 -2.88 2.51 -19.76
N VAL A 122 -3.01 3.81 -20.00
CA VAL A 122 -4.09 4.65 -19.46
C VAL A 122 -5.45 4.17 -19.98
N GLN A 123 -6.40 4.04 -19.07
CA GLN A 123 -7.76 3.59 -19.34
C GLN A 123 -8.72 4.77 -19.37
N SER A 124 -9.87 4.58 -20.03
CA SER A 124 -10.94 5.58 -20.09
C SER A 124 -11.99 5.37 -18.99
N ALA A 125 -11.60 4.88 -17.81
CA ALA A 125 -12.51 4.66 -16.70
C ALA A 125 -13.02 6.00 -16.15
N GLU A 126 -14.32 6.09 -15.86
CA GLU A 126 -14.90 7.28 -15.24
C GLU A 126 -14.83 7.19 -13.72
N TRP A 127 -14.83 8.35 -13.05
CA TRP A 127 -14.96 8.41 -11.60
C TRP A 127 -16.35 7.96 -11.16
N THR A 128 -16.42 6.96 -10.29
CA THR A 128 -17.65 6.47 -9.68
C THR A 128 -17.53 6.42 -8.16
N LYS A 129 -18.64 6.31 -7.45
CA LYS A 129 -18.62 6.18 -5.98
C LYS A 129 -18.30 4.75 -5.60
N GLY A 130 -17.33 4.55 -4.70
CA GLY A 130 -17.02 3.27 -4.07
C GLY A 130 -17.28 3.33 -2.58
N ARG A 131 -17.95 2.31 -2.04
CA ARG A 131 -18.04 2.10 -0.59
C ARG A 131 -16.88 1.24 -0.12
N LEU A 132 -16.14 1.74 0.87
CA LEU A 132 -14.96 1.10 1.42
C LEU A 132 -15.31 0.01 2.44
N LYS A 133 -14.48 -1.03 2.46
CA LYS A 133 -14.44 -2.04 3.52
C LYS A 133 -13.00 -2.48 3.74
N VAL A 134 -12.49 -2.32 4.94
CA VAL A 134 -11.14 -2.75 5.33
C VAL A 134 -11.19 -4.15 5.94
N THR A 135 -10.25 -4.98 5.54
CA THR A 135 -9.98 -6.31 6.11
C THR A 135 -8.51 -6.42 6.48
N ASP A 136 -8.11 -7.50 7.14
CA ASP A 136 -6.69 -7.70 7.48
C ASP A 136 -5.83 -7.81 6.21
N GLU A 137 -6.38 -8.43 5.16
CA GLU A 137 -5.69 -8.75 3.90
C GLU A 137 -5.88 -7.71 2.81
N ALA A 138 -7.01 -7.00 2.76
CA ALA A 138 -7.35 -6.18 1.60
C ALA A 138 -8.20 -4.95 1.91
N LEU A 139 -8.10 -3.94 1.04
CA LEU A 139 -9.10 -2.89 0.88
C LEU A 139 -10.12 -3.29 -0.19
N LYS A 140 -11.38 -3.38 0.19
CA LYS A 140 -12.48 -3.76 -0.72
C LYS A 140 -13.35 -2.55 -1.05
N LEU A 141 -13.70 -2.43 -2.32
CA LEU A 141 -14.49 -1.34 -2.87
C LEU A 141 -15.75 -1.93 -3.54
N ALA A 142 -16.92 -1.59 -2.99
CA ALA A 142 -18.19 -1.86 -3.65
C ALA A 142 -18.61 -0.63 -4.45
N MET A 143 -18.47 -0.71 -5.78
CA MET A 143 -18.65 0.41 -6.70
C MET A 143 -20.14 0.63 -7.02
N ALA A 144 -20.52 1.88 -7.27
CA ALA A 144 -21.92 2.25 -7.54
C ALA A 144 -22.43 1.75 -8.89
N ASP A 145 -21.53 1.41 -9.82
CA ASP A 145 -21.84 0.77 -11.11
C ASP A 145 -22.02 -0.75 -11.01
N GLY A 146 -21.83 -1.33 -9.82
CA GLY A 146 -21.97 -2.76 -9.55
C GLY A 146 -20.67 -3.55 -9.61
N GLN A 147 -19.54 -2.92 -9.99
CA GLN A 147 -18.23 -3.56 -9.91
C GLN A 147 -17.77 -3.73 -8.45
N ALA A 148 -16.98 -4.78 -8.20
CA ALA A 148 -16.24 -4.93 -6.95
C ALA A 148 -14.75 -4.86 -7.30
N VAL A 149 -14.01 -4.04 -6.55
CA VAL A 149 -12.54 -3.95 -6.68
C VAL A 149 -11.94 -4.38 -5.35
N VAL A 150 -10.91 -5.21 -5.41
CA VAL A 150 -10.16 -5.67 -4.25
C VAL A 150 -8.72 -5.26 -4.49
N ILE A 151 -8.18 -4.49 -3.54
CA ILE A 151 -6.76 -4.14 -3.50
C ILE A 151 -6.19 -4.99 -2.38
N ASP A 152 -5.50 -6.06 -2.73
CA ASP A 152 -4.77 -6.87 -1.75
C ASP A 152 -3.62 -6.03 -1.19
N ARG A 153 -3.45 -6.03 0.14
CA ARG A 153 -2.41 -5.24 0.78
C ARG A 153 -1.01 -5.78 0.47
N ALA A 154 -0.89 -7.10 0.27
CA ALA A 154 0.38 -7.74 -0.07
C ALA A 154 0.83 -7.43 -1.52
N ASP A 155 -0.12 -7.04 -2.38
CA ASP A 155 0.15 -6.81 -3.81
C ASP A 155 0.29 -5.31 -4.14
N ILE A 156 0.39 -4.44 -3.13
CA ILE A 156 0.59 -3.00 -3.34
C ILE A 156 2.08 -2.75 -3.65
N GLY A 157 2.35 -2.15 -4.82
CA GLY A 157 3.71 -1.85 -5.27
C GLY A 157 4.20 -0.45 -4.88
N ASP A 158 3.48 0.57 -5.34
CA ASP A 158 3.82 1.98 -5.12
C ASP A 158 2.55 2.82 -4.87
N LEU A 159 2.76 3.98 -4.23
CA LEU A 159 1.72 4.95 -3.95
C LEU A 159 2.19 6.36 -4.31
N ALA A 160 1.39 7.04 -5.12
CA ALA A 160 1.58 8.46 -5.44
C ALA A 160 0.37 9.29 -4.99
N VAL A 161 0.62 10.54 -4.58
CA VAL A 161 -0.43 11.49 -4.20
C VAL A 161 -0.30 12.75 -5.03
N GLU A 162 -1.40 13.15 -5.67
CA GLU A 162 -1.45 14.34 -6.51
C GLU A 162 -2.76 15.11 -6.30
N GLU A 163 -2.73 16.43 -6.45
CA GLU A 163 -3.94 17.24 -6.53
C GLU A 163 -4.51 17.21 -7.96
N LYS A 164 -5.76 16.77 -8.13
CA LYS A 164 -6.42 16.69 -9.44
C LYS A 164 -7.84 17.26 -9.40
N GLN A 165 -8.30 17.70 -10.56
CA GLN A 165 -9.71 18.02 -10.77
C GLN A 165 -10.54 16.74 -10.90
N VAL A 166 -11.33 16.44 -9.87
CA VAL A 166 -12.25 15.31 -9.84
C VAL A 166 -13.66 15.86 -9.78
N SER A 167 -14.55 15.45 -10.68
CA SER A 167 -15.96 15.91 -10.69
C SER A 167 -16.16 17.44 -10.55
N GLY A 168 -15.22 18.25 -11.05
CA GLY A 168 -15.27 19.72 -11.02
C GLY A 168 -14.74 20.39 -9.75
N GLU A 169 -14.17 19.64 -8.82
CA GLU A 169 -13.49 20.16 -7.61
C GLU A 169 -12.04 19.66 -7.57
N GLU A 170 -11.14 20.51 -7.07
CA GLU A 170 -9.76 20.10 -6.76
C GLU A 170 -9.78 19.18 -5.54
N ARG A 171 -9.21 17.98 -5.69
CA ARG A 171 -9.14 16.97 -4.63
C ARG A 171 -7.77 16.30 -4.64
N THR A 172 -7.33 15.93 -3.45
CA THR A 172 -6.22 15.00 -3.27
C THR A 172 -6.61 13.63 -3.82
N VAL A 173 -5.83 13.14 -4.79
CA VAL A 173 -5.97 11.83 -5.41
C VAL A 173 -4.81 10.94 -5.00
N ILE A 174 -5.16 9.80 -4.40
CA ILE A 174 -4.24 8.72 -4.07
C ILE A 174 -4.24 7.75 -5.24
N GLN A 175 -3.08 7.51 -5.82
CA GLN A 175 -2.85 6.59 -6.93
C GLN A 175 -2.14 5.39 -6.35
N VAL A 176 -2.84 4.26 -6.27
CA VAL A 176 -2.28 3.01 -5.74
C VAL A 176 -2.04 2.05 -6.90
N GLU A 177 -0.78 1.65 -7.07
CA GLU A 177 -0.40 0.56 -7.96
C GLU A 177 -0.55 -0.77 -7.21
N HIS A 178 -1.27 -1.71 -7.82
CA HIS A 178 -1.44 -3.06 -7.31
C HIS A 178 -1.58 -4.07 -8.44
N SER A 179 -1.55 -5.37 -8.12
CA SER A 179 -1.71 -6.44 -9.11
C SER A 179 -3.13 -7.00 -9.13
N GLU A 180 -3.70 -7.16 -10.32
CA GLU A 180 -4.96 -7.87 -10.56
C GLU A 180 -4.77 -8.90 -11.67
N ASP A 181 -5.02 -10.19 -11.37
CA ASP A 181 -4.78 -11.31 -12.30
C ASP A 181 -3.35 -11.28 -12.91
N ASP A 182 -2.33 -11.07 -12.08
CA ASP A 182 -0.90 -10.92 -12.45
C ASP A 182 -0.58 -9.72 -13.38
N ILE A 183 -1.52 -8.78 -13.51
CA ILE A 183 -1.36 -7.57 -14.31
C ILE A 183 -1.31 -6.36 -13.36
N SER A 184 -0.24 -5.56 -13.45
CA SER A 184 -0.16 -4.26 -12.77
C SER A 184 -1.30 -3.35 -13.23
N VAL A 185 -2.08 -2.88 -12.26
CA VAL A 185 -3.19 -1.95 -12.42
C VAL A 185 -3.02 -0.79 -11.44
N GLU A 186 -3.54 0.37 -11.83
CA GLU A 186 -3.53 1.55 -10.97
C GLU A 186 -4.95 1.95 -10.63
N THR A 187 -5.22 2.20 -9.36
CA THR A 187 -6.53 2.65 -8.87
C THR A 187 -6.40 4.04 -8.28
N HIS A 188 -7.23 4.98 -8.73
CA HIS A 188 -7.24 6.33 -8.17
C HIS A 188 -8.39 6.46 -7.17
N LEU A 189 -8.09 6.99 -5.99
CA LEU A 189 -9.02 7.20 -4.89
C LEU A 189 -9.04 8.66 -4.50
N ALA A 190 -10.22 9.24 -4.32
CA ALA A 190 -10.40 10.60 -3.81
C ALA A 190 -11.55 10.63 -2.79
N GLY A 191 -11.26 11.09 -1.58
CA GLY A 191 -12.22 11.14 -0.47
C GLY A 191 -12.27 12.51 0.19
N GLU A 192 -13.04 12.61 1.27
CA GLU A 192 -12.88 13.71 2.21
C GLU A 192 -11.50 13.63 2.88
N GLU A 193 -11.00 14.77 3.35
CA GLU A 193 -9.63 14.94 3.89
C GLU A 193 -9.26 13.85 4.90
N PHE A 194 -10.11 13.60 5.90
CA PHE A 194 -9.88 12.55 6.89
C PHE A 194 -9.75 11.15 6.27
N HIS A 195 -10.69 10.76 5.40
CA HIS A 195 -10.65 9.44 4.75
C HIS A 195 -9.44 9.29 3.84
N ALA A 196 -9.07 10.35 3.11
CA ALA A 196 -7.89 10.37 2.25
C ALA A 196 -6.59 10.20 3.08
N THR A 197 -6.48 10.92 4.20
CA THR A 197 -5.35 10.78 5.13
C THR A 197 -5.20 9.35 5.64
N VAL A 198 -6.29 8.73 6.10
CA VAL A 198 -6.26 7.37 6.64
C VAL A 198 -5.97 6.34 5.54
N LEU A 199 -6.62 6.46 4.37
CA LEU A 199 -6.35 5.60 3.21
C LEU A 199 -4.89 5.66 2.79
N ARG A 200 -4.36 6.87 2.66
CA ARG A 200 -2.97 7.09 2.30
C ARG A 200 -2.04 6.39 3.27
N THR A 201 -2.22 6.60 4.57
CA THR A 201 -1.37 5.99 5.61
C THR A 201 -1.39 4.47 5.52
N MET A 202 -2.58 3.85 5.49
CA MET A 202 -2.73 2.40 5.40
C MET A 202 -2.10 1.80 4.14
N LEU A 203 -2.26 2.47 2.99
CA LEU A 203 -1.72 1.99 1.71
C LEU A 203 -0.21 2.24 1.58
N GLU A 204 0.30 3.36 2.09
CA GLU A 204 1.75 3.65 2.16
C GLU A 204 2.45 2.63 3.05
N GLU A 205 1.89 2.33 4.22
CA GLU A 205 2.41 1.32 5.14
C GLU A 205 2.52 -0.05 4.45
N SER A 206 1.48 -0.44 3.70
CA SER A 206 1.46 -1.70 2.95
C SER A 206 2.52 -1.70 1.83
N ALA A 207 2.63 -0.61 1.06
CA ALA A 207 3.66 -0.47 0.03
C ALA A 207 5.09 -0.53 0.61
N GLU A 208 5.34 0.14 1.74
CA GLU A 208 6.62 0.13 2.43
C GLU A 208 6.98 -1.26 2.95
N GLN A 209 6.02 -1.99 3.53
CA GLN A 209 6.21 -3.36 4.00
C GLN A 209 6.58 -4.28 2.83
N ASN A 210 5.83 -4.23 1.73
CA ASN A 210 6.09 -5.04 0.54
C ASN A 210 7.47 -4.73 -0.05
N GLN A 211 7.88 -3.45 -0.09
CA GLN A 211 9.23 -3.07 -0.54
C GLN A 211 10.34 -3.50 0.42
N ALA A 212 10.11 -3.44 1.74
CA ALA A 212 11.10 -3.82 2.76
C ALA A 212 11.35 -5.34 2.78
N ASP A 213 10.33 -6.14 2.49
CA ASP A 213 10.43 -7.59 2.41
C ASP A 213 11.20 -8.09 1.17
N LEU A 214 11.43 -7.22 0.18
CA LEU A 214 12.27 -7.51 -0.98
C LEU A 214 13.77 -7.45 -0.61
N ASP A 215 14.28 -8.49 0.06
CA ASP A 215 15.72 -8.72 0.26
C ASP A 215 16.40 -9.10 -1.07
N LEU A 216 16.60 -8.08 -1.90
CA LEU A 216 17.21 -8.18 -3.20
C LEU A 216 18.71 -7.91 -3.13
N SER A 217 19.48 -8.87 -3.65
CA SER A 217 20.90 -8.73 -3.88
C SER A 217 21.21 -7.59 -4.84
N SER A 218 22.45 -7.10 -4.80
CA SER A 218 22.90 -6.05 -5.72
C SER A 218 22.79 -6.45 -7.19
N THR A 219 22.83 -7.75 -7.51
CA THR A 219 22.69 -8.25 -8.89
C THR A 219 21.23 -8.21 -9.34
N GLU A 220 20.28 -8.62 -8.49
CA GLU A 220 18.85 -8.54 -8.79
C GLU A 220 18.39 -7.09 -9.00
N LYS A 221 18.86 -6.16 -8.15
CA LYS A 221 18.61 -4.73 -8.34
C LYS A 221 19.10 -4.21 -9.69
N ARG A 222 20.25 -4.70 -10.18
CA ARG A 222 20.78 -4.34 -11.52
C ARG A 222 19.93 -4.93 -12.65
N VAL A 223 19.43 -6.16 -12.49
CA VAL A 223 18.51 -6.78 -13.44
C VAL A 223 17.22 -5.97 -13.56
N ILE A 224 16.62 -5.57 -12.43
CA ILE A 224 15.42 -4.72 -12.39
C ILE A 224 15.68 -3.38 -13.10
N MET A 225 16.77 -2.69 -12.78
CA MET A 225 17.13 -1.42 -13.44
C MET A 225 17.32 -1.58 -14.96
N ALA A 226 17.94 -2.67 -15.39
CA ALA A 226 18.14 -2.95 -16.82
C ALA A 226 16.80 -3.15 -17.54
N LEU A 227 15.90 -3.96 -16.98
CA LEU A 227 14.54 -4.15 -17.50
C LEU A 227 13.77 -2.83 -17.55
N HIS A 228 13.82 -2.03 -16.47
CA HIS A 228 13.18 -0.71 -16.40
C HIS A 228 13.70 0.25 -17.49
N SER A 229 15.00 0.20 -17.82
CA SER A 229 15.59 1.00 -18.89
C SER A 229 15.25 0.52 -20.31
N GLY A 230 14.45 -0.55 -20.44
CA GLY A 230 14.02 -1.11 -21.72
C GLY A 230 15.01 -2.10 -22.33
N VAL A 231 15.98 -2.61 -21.56
CA VAL A 231 16.86 -3.70 -22.03
C VAL A 231 16.02 -4.96 -22.22
N SER A 232 16.13 -5.57 -23.40
CA SER A 232 15.46 -6.84 -23.70
C SER A 232 15.87 -7.93 -22.69
N PRO A 233 14.95 -8.76 -22.18
CA PRO A 233 15.29 -9.86 -21.26
C PRO A 233 16.42 -10.77 -21.77
N PHE A 234 16.49 -10.98 -23.10
CA PHE A 234 17.55 -11.78 -23.74
C PHE A 234 18.94 -11.12 -23.71
N ASP A 235 18.99 -9.80 -23.56
CA ASP A 235 20.24 -9.02 -23.51
C ASP A 235 20.69 -8.74 -22.06
N ILE A 236 19.84 -9.01 -21.06
CA ILE A 236 20.14 -8.84 -19.63
C ILE A 236 21.42 -9.58 -19.19
N PRO A 237 21.68 -10.84 -19.59
CA PRO A 237 22.91 -11.54 -19.17
C PRO A 237 24.17 -10.75 -19.56
N ASN A 238 24.19 -10.25 -20.80
CA ASN A 238 25.30 -9.45 -21.33
C ASN A 238 25.40 -8.08 -20.67
N PHE A 239 24.26 -7.44 -20.37
CA PHE A 239 24.21 -6.11 -19.79
C PHE A 239 24.67 -6.10 -18.31
N VAL A 240 24.20 -7.07 -17.53
CA VAL A 240 24.49 -7.18 -16.09
C VAL A 240 25.81 -7.92 -15.84
N GLY A 241 26.30 -8.67 -16.84
CA GLY A 241 27.56 -9.42 -16.78
C GLY A 241 27.42 -10.75 -16.03
N ILE A 242 26.28 -11.43 -16.20
CA ILE A 242 25.98 -12.73 -15.61
C ILE A 242 25.62 -13.73 -16.72
N ASP A 243 25.70 -15.03 -16.42
CA ASP A 243 25.31 -16.05 -17.39
C ASP A 243 23.77 -16.17 -17.51
N VAL A 244 23.34 -16.88 -18.55
CA VAL A 244 21.91 -17.06 -18.88
C VAL A 244 21.20 -17.84 -17.77
N GLU A 245 21.79 -18.94 -17.30
CA GLU A 245 21.20 -19.78 -16.23
C GLU A 245 20.95 -18.95 -14.97
N LYS A 246 21.91 -18.12 -14.57
CA LYS A 246 21.79 -17.24 -13.41
C LYS A 246 20.77 -16.12 -13.62
N THR A 247 20.62 -15.65 -14.86
CA THR A 247 19.60 -14.67 -15.21
C THR A 247 18.20 -15.27 -15.11
N GLU A 248 18.00 -16.50 -15.60
CA GLU A 248 16.73 -17.22 -15.48
C GLU A 248 16.40 -17.50 -14.00
N GLU A 249 17.36 -17.95 -13.18
CA GLU A 249 17.16 -18.10 -11.73
C GLU A 249 16.72 -16.79 -11.06
N ILE A 250 17.30 -15.65 -11.49
CA ILE A 250 16.93 -14.34 -10.98
C ILE A 250 15.52 -13.95 -11.46
N PHE A 251 15.16 -14.23 -12.72
CA PHE A 251 13.81 -13.98 -13.21
C PHE A 251 12.80 -14.82 -12.44
N ASP A 252 13.03 -16.12 -12.26
CA ASP A 252 12.16 -16.99 -11.48
C ASP A 252 11.97 -16.44 -10.07
N ARG A 253 13.05 -16.07 -9.38
CA ARG A 253 12.95 -15.47 -8.04
C ARG A 253 12.22 -14.12 -8.03
N LEU A 254 12.47 -13.26 -9.02
CA LEU A 254 11.80 -11.96 -9.10
C LEU A 254 10.30 -12.10 -9.45
N ILE A 255 9.92 -13.16 -10.17
CA ILE A 255 8.52 -13.53 -10.41
C ILE A 255 7.90 -14.08 -9.11
N GLU A 256 8.60 -14.94 -8.37
CA GLU A 256 8.14 -15.45 -7.07
C GLU A 256 7.95 -14.34 -6.02
N LEU A 257 8.68 -13.23 -6.16
CA LEU A 257 8.56 -12.05 -5.31
C LEU A 257 7.61 -10.99 -5.87
N ASP A 258 6.88 -11.31 -6.95
CA ASP A 258 5.96 -10.40 -7.67
C ASP A 258 6.60 -9.06 -8.10
N VAL A 259 7.92 -9.04 -8.28
CA VAL A 259 8.69 -7.86 -8.73
C VAL A 259 8.61 -7.70 -10.25
N ILE A 260 8.48 -8.80 -10.99
CA ILE A 260 8.32 -8.81 -12.45
C ILE A 260 7.30 -9.90 -12.84
N SER A 261 6.59 -9.71 -13.96
CA SER A 261 5.61 -10.69 -14.46
C SER A 261 5.94 -11.21 -15.86
N VAL A 262 5.46 -12.42 -16.18
CA VAL A 262 5.68 -13.07 -17.48
C VAL A 262 4.72 -12.52 -18.52
N LEU A 263 5.25 -11.82 -19.53
CA LEU A 263 4.42 -11.29 -20.63
C LEU A 263 4.07 -12.35 -21.69
N ARG A 264 4.99 -13.28 -21.96
CA ARG A 264 4.80 -14.36 -22.96
C ARG A 264 5.88 -15.44 -22.82
N GLU A 265 5.49 -16.68 -23.05
CA GLU A 265 6.43 -17.80 -23.19
C GLU A 265 6.74 -18.09 -24.67
N ARG A 266 8.00 -18.41 -24.98
CA ARG A 266 8.43 -18.80 -26.33
C ARG A 266 9.06 -20.20 -26.30
N THR A 267 8.59 -21.09 -27.17
CA THR A 267 9.18 -22.42 -27.33
C THR A 267 10.42 -22.37 -28.22
N GLU A 268 11.56 -22.82 -27.71
CA GLU A 268 12.74 -23.06 -28.55
C GLU A 268 12.52 -24.32 -29.40
N VAL A 269 12.80 -24.22 -30.70
CA VAL A 269 12.60 -25.33 -31.65
C VAL A 269 13.85 -25.58 -32.46
N ASN A 270 14.08 -26.85 -32.77
CA ASN A 270 15.18 -27.28 -33.64
C ASN A 270 14.66 -28.12 -34.81
N LEU A 271 15.34 -28.00 -35.96
CA LEU A 271 14.98 -28.80 -37.14
C LEU A 271 15.23 -30.28 -36.88
N THR A 272 14.17 -31.08 -37.00
CA THR A 272 14.28 -32.54 -37.04
C THR A 272 15.04 -32.99 -38.29
N THR A 273 15.54 -34.23 -38.29
CA THR A 273 16.17 -34.83 -39.47
C THR A 273 15.26 -34.77 -40.70
N LYS A 274 13.94 -34.91 -40.52
CA LYS A 274 12.95 -34.75 -41.59
C LYS A 274 12.87 -33.30 -42.07
N GLY A 275 12.84 -32.33 -41.15
CA GLY A 275 12.84 -30.90 -41.48
C GLY A 275 14.10 -30.46 -42.23
N ARG A 276 15.28 -30.95 -41.81
CA ARG A 276 16.55 -30.70 -42.51
C ARG A 276 16.55 -31.23 -43.94
N ARG A 277 15.96 -32.41 -44.18
CA ARG A 277 15.83 -32.99 -45.52
C ARG A 277 14.96 -32.13 -46.43
N VAL A 278 13.81 -31.67 -45.94
CA VAL A 278 12.90 -30.78 -46.70
C VAL A 278 13.58 -29.45 -47.04
N ALA A 279 14.35 -28.88 -46.10
CA ALA A 279 15.13 -27.68 -46.37
C ALA A 279 16.22 -27.92 -47.43
N GLY A 280 16.91 -29.06 -47.37
CA GLY A 280 17.95 -29.44 -48.33
C GLY A 280 17.43 -29.71 -49.74
N GLU A 281 16.25 -30.33 -49.87
CA GLU A 281 15.59 -30.58 -51.16
C GLU A 281 15.24 -29.28 -51.89
N ARG A 282 14.86 -28.22 -51.16
CA ARG A 282 14.56 -26.89 -51.73
C ARG A 282 15.79 -26.05 -52.05
N MET A 283 16.90 -26.28 -51.35
CA MET A 283 18.17 -25.58 -51.61
C MET A 283 18.93 -26.18 -52.83
N GLY A 284 18.60 -27.40 -53.25
CA GLY A 284 19.18 -28.05 -54.43
C GLY A 284 18.47 -27.76 -55.76
N GLU A 285 17.39 -26.97 -55.75
CA GLU A 285 16.62 -26.56 -56.94
C GLU A 285 17.00 -25.15 -57.46
N GLN A 286 18.14 -24.59 -57.03
CA GLN A 286 18.74 -23.37 -57.60
C GLN A 286 19.98 -23.68 -58.44
#